data_AF-A0A813ZTX4-F1
#
_entry.id   AF-A0A813ZTX4-F1
#
_cell.length_a   1.000
_cell.length_b   1.000
_cell.length_c   1.000
_cell.angle_alpha   90.00
_cell.angle_beta   90.00
_cell.angle_gamma   90.00
#
_symmetry.space_group_name_H-M   'P 1'
#
loop_
_entity.id
_entity.type
_entity.pdbx_description
1 polymer ?
#
loop_
_entity_poly.entity_id
_entity_poly.type
_entity_poly.pdbx_seq_one_letter_code
_entity_poly.pdbx_strand_id
1 'polypeptide(L)'
;MVDNIDLSAEIDWRHLSNIVYAYESCCIKTYVQQRSTVIFNRTPQSTNEQPYNIYPTTITMSIVLAVSSFLKKLPAFYSLPRSTRNYLCKTNIRPLIFPNLHELNQTCFAEPWQVNAYNKTWQLVCGIQLYEAFDKVERMGEKSWTTDPIVTRLFIIILFFSTPLHYHDDSPTPTKILKKKQAILQTQNGYITLLWRYLTYRYGSAGSIRIYLSLVHVYMKMQQVGYGVYTQLRTQKDLVPTHETLNKLVTLDINDTQ
;
A
#
# COMPACT_ATOMS: atom_id res chain seq x y z
N MET A 1 -18.04 -13.10 -35.04
CA MET A 1 -17.47 -11.79 -35.39
C MET A 1 -16.88 -11.22 -34.12
N VAL A 2 -15.56 -11.22 -34.00
CA VAL A 2 -14.86 -10.56 -32.90
C VAL A 2 -14.62 -9.15 -33.39
N ASP A 3 -15.35 -8.19 -32.83
CA ASP A 3 -15.16 -6.79 -33.16
C ASP A 3 -13.70 -6.42 -32.87
N ASN A 4 -13.03 -5.85 -33.88
CA ASN A 4 -11.76 -5.16 -33.71
C ASN A 4 -12.00 -3.99 -32.76
N ILE A 5 -11.83 -4.24 -31.46
CA ILE A 5 -11.70 -3.18 -30.47
C ILE A 5 -10.47 -2.39 -30.91
N ASP A 6 -10.69 -1.16 -31.33
CA ASP A 6 -9.63 -0.22 -31.65
C ASP A 6 -8.80 0.05 -30.38
N LEU A 7 -7.76 -0.76 -30.19
CA LEU A 7 -6.81 -0.68 -29.09
C LEU A 7 -5.83 0.50 -29.26
N SER A 8 -6.03 1.36 -30.26
CA SER A 8 -5.14 2.48 -30.60
C SER A 8 -5.18 3.65 -29.61
N ALA A 9 -5.94 3.57 -28.52
CA ALA A 9 -5.84 4.54 -27.46
C ALA A 9 -4.46 4.41 -26.78
N GLU A 10 -3.50 5.18 -27.29
CA GLU A 10 -2.09 5.16 -26.92
C GLU A 10 -1.91 5.12 -25.39
N ILE A 11 -0.97 4.28 -24.94
CA ILE A 11 -0.57 4.25 -23.54
C ILE A 11 0.21 5.53 -23.27
N ASP A 12 -0.17 6.26 -22.22
CA ASP A 12 0.60 7.40 -21.74
C ASP A 12 1.87 6.92 -21.03
N TRP A 13 2.89 6.57 -21.83
CA TRP A 13 4.19 6.08 -21.37
C TRP A 13 4.91 7.09 -20.49
N ARG A 14 4.70 8.39 -20.73
CA ARG A 14 5.27 9.46 -19.92
C ARG A 14 4.68 9.43 -18.51
N HIS A 15 3.36 9.28 -18.41
CA HIS A 15 2.70 9.15 -17.11
C HIS A 15 3.13 7.88 -16.36
N LEU A 16 3.25 6.74 -17.04
CA LEU A 16 3.78 5.51 -16.43
C LEU A 16 5.21 5.69 -15.91
N SER A 17 6.08 6.32 -16.69
CA SER A 17 7.46 6.58 -16.30
C SER A 17 7.54 7.50 -15.08
N ASN A 18 6.67 8.51 -14.99
CA ASN A 18 6.56 9.38 -13.82
C ASN A 18 6.10 8.62 -12.57
N ILE A 19 5.15 7.69 -12.72
CA ILE A 19 4.70 6.82 -11.61
C ILE A 19 5.85 5.95 -11.11
N VAL A 20 6.59 5.32 -12.03
CA VAL A 20 7.75 4.48 -11.72
C VAL A 20 8.79 5.29 -10.95
N TYR A 21 9.19 6.45 -11.49
CA TYR A 21 10.17 7.32 -10.85
C TYR A 21 9.71 7.85 -9.48
N ALA A 22 8.43 8.23 -9.36
CA ALA A 22 7.86 8.66 -8.09
C ALA A 22 7.90 7.55 -7.04
N TYR A 23 7.56 6.31 -7.42
CA TYR A 23 7.60 5.16 -6.52
C TYR A 23 9.03 4.84 -6.09
N GLU A 24 9.98 4.83 -7.01
CA GLU A 24 11.38 4.52 -6.71
C GLU A 24 12.01 5.56 -5.77
N SER A 25 11.80 6.84 -6.07
CA SER A 25 12.34 7.94 -5.28
C SER A 25 11.72 8.09 -3.89
N CYS A 26 10.51 7.56 -3.68
CA CYS A 26 9.81 7.62 -2.39
C CYS A 26 9.85 6.28 -1.66
N CYS A 27 9.29 5.22 -2.22
CA CYS A 27 9.15 3.92 -1.56
C CYS A 27 10.46 3.16 -1.49
N ILE A 28 11.10 2.90 -2.64
CA ILE A 28 12.31 2.08 -2.69
C ILE A 28 13.45 2.77 -1.94
N LYS A 29 13.69 4.06 -2.23
CA LYS A 29 14.76 4.83 -1.57
C LYS A 29 14.59 4.85 -0.05
N THR A 30 13.38 5.14 0.45
CA THR A 30 13.12 5.15 1.89
C THR A 30 13.33 3.76 2.49
N TYR A 31 12.83 2.71 1.84
CA TYR A 31 12.97 1.34 2.33
C TYR A 31 14.44 0.91 2.43
N VAL A 32 15.24 1.17 1.39
CA VAL A 32 16.68 0.87 1.38
C VAL A 32 17.42 1.66 2.46
N GLN A 33 17.13 2.96 2.60
CA GLN A 33 17.75 3.80 3.64
C GLN A 33 17.43 3.29 5.04
N GLN A 34 16.17 3.00 5.34
CA GLN A 34 15.74 2.53 6.66
C GLN A 34 16.26 1.13 6.98
N ARG A 35 16.48 0.29 5.97
CA ARG A 35 17.13 -1.01 6.18
C ARG A 35 18.61 -0.86 6.51
N SER A 36 19.30 0.06 5.84
CA SER A 36 20.71 0.33 6.13
C SER A 36 20.91 0.85 7.56
N THR A 37 20.05 1.73 8.06
CA THR A 37 20.14 2.26 9.44
C THR A 37 19.90 1.18 10.50
N VAL A 38 19.00 0.23 10.24
CA VAL A 38 18.78 -0.93 11.13
C VAL A 38 20.00 -1.87 11.19
N ILE A 39 20.77 -1.98 10.09
CA ILE A 39 21.98 -2.82 10.04
C ILE A 39 23.11 -2.23 10.91
N PHE A 40 23.28 -0.90 10.92
CA PHE A 40 24.40 -0.26 11.61
C PHE A 40 24.20 -0.03 13.11
N ASN A 41 22.97 -0.11 13.63
CA ASN A 41 22.67 0.01 15.07
C ASN A 41 22.69 -1.33 15.83
N ARG A 42 23.43 -2.34 15.34
CA ARG A 42 23.80 -3.52 16.15
C ARG A 42 24.87 -3.16 17.18
N THR A 43 24.61 -2.20 18.06
CA THR A 43 25.39 -2.09 19.30
C THR A 43 24.96 -3.27 20.19
N PRO A 44 25.89 -4.13 20.65
CA PRO A 44 25.55 -5.14 21.64
C PRO A 44 25.28 -4.41 22.96
N GLN A 45 24.02 -4.03 23.21
CA GLN A 45 23.63 -3.56 24.53
C GLN A 45 23.54 -4.77 25.45
N SER A 46 24.64 -4.95 26.18
CA SER A 46 24.77 -5.87 27.30
C SER A 46 23.91 -5.38 28.47
N THR A 47 22.63 -5.71 28.48
CA THR A 47 21.79 -5.75 29.69
C THR A 47 20.44 -6.34 29.31
N ASN A 48 19.86 -7.13 30.22
CA ASN A 48 18.65 -7.97 30.06
C ASN A 48 17.33 -7.21 29.77
N GLU A 49 17.36 -6.04 29.15
CA GLU A 49 16.17 -5.29 28.76
C GLU A 49 15.88 -5.51 27.28
N GLN A 50 14.67 -5.98 26.99
CA GLN A 50 14.29 -6.60 25.72
C GLN A 50 14.64 -5.74 24.48
N PRO A 51 15.55 -6.19 23.60
CA PRO A 51 15.98 -5.41 22.43
C PRO A 51 14.95 -5.40 21.29
N TYR A 52 13.76 -5.97 21.47
CA TYR A 52 12.81 -6.25 20.38
C TYR A 52 11.72 -5.19 20.18
N ASN A 53 11.58 -4.19 21.06
CA ASN A 53 10.38 -3.33 21.07
C ASN A 53 10.42 -2.06 20.20
N ILE A 54 11.59 -1.62 19.71
CA ILE A 54 11.70 -0.34 18.95
C ILE A 54 11.70 -0.54 17.42
N TYR A 55 12.06 -1.73 16.95
CA TYR A 55 12.24 -2.04 15.53
C TYR A 55 10.94 -2.26 14.71
N PRO A 56 9.88 -2.90 15.25
CA PRO A 56 8.67 -3.24 14.48
C PRO A 56 7.93 -2.03 13.91
N THR A 57 7.79 -1.02 14.76
CA THR A 57 7.02 0.19 14.51
C THR A 57 7.72 1.07 13.49
N THR A 58 9.03 1.22 13.61
CA THR A 58 9.82 2.13 12.79
C THR A 58 9.78 1.74 11.30
N ILE A 59 9.89 0.45 10.99
CA ILE A 59 9.83 -0.04 9.60
C ILE A 59 8.42 0.13 9.02
N THR A 60 7.39 -0.27 9.78
CA THR A 60 5.98 -0.14 9.37
C THR A 60 5.61 1.32 9.13
N MET A 61 6.01 2.22 10.02
CA MET A 61 5.81 3.67 9.88
C MET A 61 6.56 4.23 8.66
N SER A 62 7.79 3.78 8.42
CA SER A 62 8.57 4.20 7.26
C SER A 62 7.89 3.80 5.94
N ILE A 63 7.28 2.62 5.89
CA ILE A 63 6.50 2.16 4.73
C ILE A 63 5.25 3.03 4.53
N VAL A 64 4.53 3.35 5.59
CA VAL A 64 3.36 4.25 5.54
C VAL A 64 3.75 5.63 5.01
N LEU A 65 4.84 6.20 5.52
CA LEU A 65 5.35 7.51 5.09
C LEU A 65 5.80 7.47 3.62
N ALA A 66 6.53 6.43 3.22
CA ALA A 66 6.95 6.20 1.85
C ALA A 66 5.77 6.20 0.86
N VAL A 67 4.73 5.42 1.14
CA VAL A 67 3.51 5.35 0.32
C VAL A 67 2.81 6.69 0.27
N SER A 68 2.69 7.38 1.41
CA SER A 68 2.12 8.73 1.49
C SER A 68 2.88 9.70 0.59
N SER A 69 4.22 9.75 0.68
CA SER A 69 5.06 10.61 -0.15
C SER A 69 4.94 10.27 -1.63
N PHE A 70 4.90 8.98 -1.98
CA PHE A 70 4.68 8.53 -3.36
C PHE A 70 3.35 9.05 -3.92
N LEU A 71 2.26 8.86 -3.20
CA LEU A 71 0.92 9.29 -3.64
C LEU A 71 0.82 10.81 -3.76
N LYS A 72 1.47 11.55 -2.86
CA LYS A 72 1.56 13.01 -2.94
C LYS A 72 2.28 13.47 -4.21
N LYS A 73 3.20 12.70 -4.81
CA LYS A 73 3.84 13.09 -6.07
C LYS A 73 2.93 12.99 -7.30
N LEU A 74 1.75 12.39 -7.18
CA LEU A 74 0.81 12.26 -8.29
C LEU A 74 0.05 13.59 -8.51
N PRO A 75 0.02 14.15 -9.72
CA PRO A 75 -0.76 15.37 -10.00
C PRO A 75 -2.24 15.24 -9.62
N ALA A 76 -2.81 14.05 -9.84
CA ALA A 76 -4.20 13.75 -9.50
C ALA A 76 -4.49 13.79 -7.98
N PHE A 77 -3.47 13.66 -7.13
CA PHE A 77 -3.64 13.86 -5.70
C PHE A 77 -3.98 15.32 -5.41
N TYR A 78 -3.21 16.26 -5.97
CA TYR A 78 -3.38 17.69 -5.71
C TYR A 78 -4.60 18.32 -6.40
N SER A 79 -5.12 17.70 -7.47
CA SER A 79 -6.38 18.15 -8.09
C SER A 79 -7.61 17.94 -7.19
N LEU A 80 -7.51 17.12 -6.14
CA LEU A 80 -8.59 16.91 -5.19
C LEU A 80 -8.61 17.98 -4.08
N PRO A 81 -9.80 18.35 -3.56
CA PRO A 81 -9.91 19.23 -2.41
C PRO A 81 -9.15 18.71 -1.20
N ARG A 82 -8.54 19.60 -0.41
CA ARG A 82 -7.75 19.24 0.78
C ARG A 82 -8.49 18.28 1.72
N SER A 83 -9.77 18.52 1.99
CA SER A 83 -10.59 17.63 2.84
C SER A 83 -10.71 16.21 2.28
N THR A 84 -10.74 16.06 0.96
CA THR A 84 -10.78 14.75 0.28
C THR A 84 -9.42 14.07 0.34
N ARG A 85 -8.33 14.81 0.11
CA ARG A 85 -6.96 14.28 0.27
C ARG A 85 -6.73 13.76 1.68
N ASN A 86 -7.12 14.54 2.70
CA ASN A 86 -7.02 14.14 4.11
C ASN A 86 -7.85 12.89 4.40
N TYR A 87 -9.05 12.79 3.83
CA TYR A 87 -9.89 11.62 3.95
C TYR A 87 -9.22 10.37 3.34
N LEU A 88 -8.73 10.46 2.10
CA LEU A 88 -8.04 9.35 1.43
C LEU A 88 -6.78 8.93 2.19
N CYS A 89 -5.97 9.88 2.68
CA CYS A 89 -4.79 9.56 3.47
C CYS A 89 -5.13 8.78 4.75
N LYS A 90 -6.16 9.23 5.47
CA LYS A 90 -6.61 8.58 6.70
C LYS A 90 -7.17 7.18 6.46
N THR A 91 -7.94 7.01 5.39
CA THR A 91 -8.73 5.79 5.16
C THR A 91 -7.98 4.74 4.35
N ASN A 92 -7.22 5.17 3.34
CA ASN A 92 -6.71 4.28 2.32
C ASN A 92 -5.19 4.05 2.39
N ILE A 93 -4.40 4.80 3.17
CA ILE A 93 -2.95 4.52 3.26
C ILE A 93 -2.66 3.20 3.99
N ARG A 94 -3.35 2.93 5.10
CA ARG A 94 -3.08 1.75 5.94
C ARG A 94 -3.28 0.43 5.19
N PRO A 95 -4.38 0.22 4.43
CA PRO A 95 -4.55 -0.99 3.65
C PRO A 95 -3.48 -1.19 2.55
N LEU A 96 -2.73 -0.15 2.17
CA LEU A 96 -1.69 -0.22 1.14
C LEU A 96 -0.34 -0.67 1.67
N ILE A 97 -0.16 -0.76 2.99
CA ILE A 97 1.10 -1.24 3.59
C ILE A 97 1.48 -2.60 3.01
N PHE A 98 0.50 -3.51 2.93
CA PHE A 98 0.70 -4.88 2.48
C PHE A 98 1.08 -5.00 1.00
N PRO A 99 0.32 -4.45 0.04
CA PRO A 99 0.73 -4.49 -1.37
C PRO A 99 2.03 -3.74 -1.64
N ASN A 100 2.28 -2.63 -0.95
CA ASN A 100 3.54 -1.91 -1.09
C ASN A 100 4.72 -2.72 -0.56
N LEU A 101 4.56 -3.38 0.59
CA LEU A 101 5.63 -4.19 1.13
C LEU A 101 5.96 -5.38 0.22
N HIS A 102 4.96 -6.10 -0.27
CA HIS A 102 5.21 -7.20 -1.19
C HIS A 102 5.99 -6.70 -2.42
N GLU A 103 5.61 -5.57 -3.01
CA GLU A 103 6.37 -4.94 -4.10
C GLU A 103 7.83 -4.62 -3.71
N LEU A 104 8.05 -4.12 -2.49
CA LEU A 104 9.40 -3.86 -1.96
C LEU A 104 10.21 -5.14 -1.76
N ASN A 105 9.60 -6.23 -1.29
CA ASN A 105 10.26 -7.51 -1.09
C ASN A 105 10.67 -8.15 -2.43
N GLN A 106 9.87 -7.95 -3.49
CA GLN A 106 10.20 -8.43 -4.84
C GLN A 106 11.29 -7.57 -5.50
N THR A 107 11.25 -6.25 -5.29
CA THR A 107 12.15 -5.31 -5.98
C THR A 107 13.49 -5.15 -5.27
N CYS A 108 13.51 -5.24 -3.94
CA CYS A 108 14.72 -5.04 -3.15
C CYS A 108 15.20 -6.37 -2.59
N PHE A 109 16.47 -6.70 -2.82
CA PHE A 109 17.10 -7.86 -2.20
C PHE A 109 16.92 -7.83 -0.68
N ALA A 110 16.61 -9.00 -0.09
CA ALA A 110 16.55 -9.15 1.35
C ALA A 110 17.32 -10.36 1.85
N GLU A 111 18.17 -10.10 2.85
CA GLU A 111 18.88 -11.16 3.53
C GLU A 111 17.89 -11.98 4.37
N PRO A 112 18.06 -13.31 4.47
CA PRO A 112 17.10 -14.20 5.15
C PRO A 112 16.76 -13.78 6.59
N TRP A 113 17.74 -13.22 7.32
CA TRP A 113 17.51 -12.76 8.70
C TRP A 113 16.59 -11.53 8.78
N GLN A 114 16.59 -10.67 7.75
CA GLN A 114 15.71 -9.49 7.69
C GLN A 114 14.27 -9.93 7.45
N VAL A 115 14.07 -10.88 6.54
CA VAL A 115 12.77 -11.52 6.30
C VAL A 115 12.26 -12.17 7.59
N ASN A 116 13.12 -12.90 8.31
CA ASN A 116 12.75 -13.51 9.58
C ASN A 116 12.38 -12.48 10.68
N ALA A 117 13.15 -11.40 10.81
CA ALA A 117 12.86 -10.33 11.77
C ALA A 117 11.53 -9.62 11.45
N TYR A 118 11.26 -9.40 10.17
CA TYR A 118 10.00 -8.86 9.68
C TYR A 118 8.82 -9.82 9.97
N ASN A 119 8.97 -11.11 9.68
CA ASN A 119 7.92 -12.11 9.94
C ASN A 119 7.58 -12.17 11.43
N LYS A 120 8.59 -12.22 12.31
CA LYS A 120 8.40 -12.19 13.76
C LYS A 120 7.73 -10.91 14.25
N THR A 121 8.10 -9.76 13.65
CA THR A 121 7.45 -8.48 13.91
C THR A 121 5.95 -8.54 13.63
N TRP A 122 5.55 -9.03 12.46
CA TRP A 122 4.12 -9.09 12.13
C TRP A 122 3.36 -10.14 12.93
N GLN A 123 3.98 -11.28 13.23
CA GLN A 123 3.42 -12.25 14.17
C GLN A 123 3.17 -11.65 15.55
N LEU A 124 4.07 -10.78 16.04
CA LEU A 124 3.86 -10.06 17.30
C LEU A 124 2.71 -9.04 17.18
N VAL A 125 2.68 -8.26 16.09
CA VAL A 125 1.71 -7.17 15.88
C VAL A 125 0.28 -7.67 15.67
N CYS A 126 0.08 -8.74 14.91
CA CYS A 126 -1.26 -9.24 14.59
C CYS A 126 -1.59 -10.62 15.15
N GLY A 127 -0.63 -11.30 15.78
CA GLY A 127 -0.78 -12.69 16.22
C GLY A 127 -0.46 -13.68 15.10
N ILE A 128 -0.04 -14.89 15.50
CA ILE A 128 0.43 -15.93 14.57
C ILE A 128 -0.65 -16.31 13.54
N GLN A 129 -1.90 -16.51 13.98
CA GLN A 129 -2.99 -16.94 13.11
C GLN A 129 -3.34 -15.93 12.01
N LEU A 130 -3.42 -14.63 12.37
CA LEU A 130 -3.68 -13.57 11.40
C LEU A 130 -2.49 -13.37 10.47
N TYR A 131 -1.27 -13.50 10.98
CA TYR A 131 -0.06 -13.46 10.17
C TYR A 131 0.01 -14.62 9.17
N GLU A 132 -0.33 -15.85 9.56
CA GLU A 132 -0.39 -16.99 8.65
C GLU A 132 -1.44 -16.80 7.55
N ALA A 133 -2.59 -16.22 7.90
CA ALA A 133 -3.60 -15.83 6.92
C ALA A 133 -3.07 -14.76 5.95
N PHE A 134 -2.34 -13.77 6.47
CA PHE A 134 -1.66 -12.75 5.68
C PHE A 134 -0.64 -13.36 4.70
N ASP A 135 0.30 -14.15 5.21
CA ASP A 135 1.36 -14.78 4.43
C ASP A 135 0.78 -15.72 3.36
N LYS A 136 -0.31 -16.42 3.65
CA LYS A 136 -1.04 -17.20 2.64
C LYS A 136 -1.58 -16.33 1.51
N VAL A 137 -2.15 -15.17 1.81
CA VAL A 137 -2.67 -14.23 0.80
C VAL A 137 -1.52 -13.58 0.03
N GLU A 138 -0.41 -13.25 0.68
CA GLU A 138 0.80 -12.74 0.03
C GLU A 138 1.36 -13.76 -0.97
N ARG A 139 1.46 -15.03 -0.60
CA ARG A 139 1.87 -16.14 -1.50
C ARG A 139 0.88 -16.39 -2.64
N MET A 140 -0.41 -16.12 -2.44
CA MET A 140 -1.38 -16.10 -3.55
C MET A 140 -1.10 -14.93 -4.49
N GLY A 141 -0.70 -13.79 -3.93
CA GLY A 141 -0.18 -12.62 -4.61
C GLY A 141 1.05 -12.95 -5.46
N GLU A 142 2.07 -13.63 -4.94
CA GLU A 142 3.27 -14.00 -5.71
C GLU A 142 2.98 -14.76 -7.01
N LYS A 143 1.95 -15.61 -7.00
CA LYS A 143 1.51 -16.36 -8.20
C LYS A 143 0.69 -15.53 -9.19
N SER A 144 0.16 -14.39 -8.72
CA SER A 144 -0.91 -13.61 -9.36
C SER A 144 -0.47 -12.22 -9.79
N TRP A 145 0.40 -11.60 -9.01
CA TRP A 145 1.04 -10.34 -9.27
C TRP A 145 2.18 -10.70 -10.19
N THR A 146 2.04 -10.27 -11.44
CA THR A 146 3.10 -10.40 -12.43
C THR A 146 4.40 -9.87 -11.84
N THR A 147 5.55 -10.43 -12.24
CA THR A 147 6.90 -9.89 -11.98
C THR A 147 7.14 -8.50 -12.58
N ASP A 148 6.07 -7.76 -12.85
CA ASP A 148 6.04 -6.46 -13.50
C ASP A 148 5.65 -5.40 -12.46
N PRO A 149 6.64 -4.66 -11.93
CA PRO A 149 6.46 -3.61 -10.93
C PRO A 149 5.41 -2.57 -11.31
N ILE A 150 5.24 -2.28 -12.60
CA ILE A 150 4.30 -1.25 -13.07
C ILE A 150 2.86 -1.63 -12.70
N VAL A 151 2.53 -2.91 -12.81
CA VAL A 151 1.19 -3.43 -12.49
C VAL A 151 0.88 -3.22 -11.02
N THR A 152 1.78 -3.61 -10.11
CA THR A 152 1.59 -3.46 -8.67
C THR A 152 1.53 -1.99 -8.25
N ARG A 153 2.41 -1.15 -8.81
CA ARG A 153 2.43 0.30 -8.52
C ARG A 153 1.15 1.00 -8.97
N LEU A 154 0.66 0.71 -10.17
CA LEU A 154 -0.65 1.21 -10.64
C LEU A 154 -1.79 0.70 -9.76
N PHE A 155 -1.74 -0.57 -9.35
CA PHE A 155 -2.75 -1.14 -8.49
C PHE A 155 -2.81 -0.45 -7.12
N ILE A 156 -1.66 -0.15 -6.51
CA ILE A 156 -1.58 0.66 -5.27
C ILE A 156 -2.27 2.02 -5.44
N ILE A 157 -2.08 2.70 -6.58
CA ILE A 157 -2.75 3.98 -6.89
C ILE A 157 -4.27 3.79 -7.00
N ILE A 158 -4.72 2.77 -7.75
CA ILE A 158 -6.16 2.47 -7.92
C ILE A 158 -6.82 2.19 -6.56
N LEU A 159 -6.13 1.45 -5.69
CA LEU A 159 -6.59 1.16 -4.34
C LEU A 159 -6.59 2.40 -3.45
N PHE A 160 -5.62 3.30 -3.60
CA PHE A 160 -5.61 4.56 -2.87
C PHE A 160 -6.82 5.45 -3.20
N PHE A 161 -7.22 5.52 -4.47
CA PHE A 161 -8.43 6.24 -4.89
C PHE A 161 -9.71 5.40 -4.79
N SER A 162 -9.66 4.19 -4.21
CA SER A 162 -10.86 3.39 -4.00
C SER A 162 -11.68 3.92 -2.82
N THR A 163 -12.99 3.66 -2.83
CA THR A 163 -13.78 3.85 -1.61
C THR A 163 -13.47 2.70 -0.65
N PRO A 164 -13.01 2.97 0.59
CA PRO A 164 -12.70 1.91 1.55
C PRO A 164 -13.95 1.06 1.82
N LEU A 165 -13.81 -0.27 1.72
CA LEU A 165 -14.89 -1.22 2.01
C LEU A 165 -15.10 -1.41 3.52
N HIS A 166 -14.06 -1.19 4.33
CA HIS A 166 -14.04 -1.50 5.75
C HIS A 166 -13.72 -0.27 6.59
N TYR A 167 -14.66 0.68 6.67
CA TYR A 167 -14.61 1.76 7.68
C TYR A 167 -16.04 2.20 8.05
N HIS A 168 -16.91 1.21 8.29
CA HIS A 168 -18.27 1.45 8.77
C HIS A 168 -18.35 1.78 10.26
N ASP A 169 -17.31 1.52 11.06
CA ASP A 169 -17.42 1.51 12.53
C ASP A 169 -16.75 2.68 13.29
N ASP A 170 -15.84 3.47 12.71
CA ASP A 170 -15.06 4.44 13.51
C ASP A 170 -15.57 5.89 13.49
N SER A 171 -16.61 6.18 12.72
CA SER A 171 -17.38 7.43 12.77
C SER A 171 -18.38 7.43 11.62
N PRO A 172 -19.50 8.17 11.73
CA PRO A 172 -20.33 8.45 10.55
C PRO A 172 -19.41 9.05 9.49
N THR A 173 -19.13 8.30 8.43
CA THR A 173 -18.31 8.76 7.32
C THR A 173 -18.87 10.13 6.92
N PRO A 174 -18.08 11.22 6.89
CA PRO A 174 -18.63 12.55 6.71
C PRO A 174 -19.48 12.56 5.43
N THR A 175 -20.80 12.60 5.59
CA THR A 175 -21.75 12.32 4.51
C THR A 175 -21.57 13.33 3.37
N LYS A 176 -20.98 14.50 3.68
CA LYS A 176 -20.61 15.56 2.74
C LYS A 176 -19.44 15.20 1.80
N ILE A 177 -18.46 14.39 2.22
CA ILE A 177 -17.34 13.96 1.37
C ILE A 177 -17.85 12.89 0.39
N LEU A 178 -18.70 11.97 0.86
CA LEU A 178 -19.29 10.92 0.02
C LEU A 178 -20.23 11.48 -1.07
N LYS A 179 -20.83 12.66 -0.86
CA LYS A 179 -21.63 13.37 -1.87
C LYS A 179 -20.81 13.90 -3.05
N LYS A 180 -19.47 13.99 -2.93
CA LYS A 180 -18.54 14.45 -3.98
C LYS A 180 -17.58 13.35 -4.45
N LYS A 181 -17.99 12.08 -4.38
CA LYS A 181 -17.19 10.92 -4.83
C LYS A 181 -16.83 10.94 -6.31
N GLN A 182 -17.56 11.70 -7.14
CA GLN A 182 -17.39 11.69 -8.58
C GLN A 182 -15.94 11.96 -9.00
N ALA A 183 -15.28 12.97 -8.42
CA ALA A 183 -13.89 13.29 -8.75
C ALA A 183 -12.94 12.12 -8.39
N ILE A 184 -13.15 11.49 -7.23
CA ILE A 184 -12.34 10.33 -6.79
C ILE A 184 -12.53 9.16 -7.75
N LEU A 185 -13.78 8.83 -8.09
CA LEU A 185 -14.10 7.73 -9.02
C LEU A 185 -13.59 8.01 -10.44
N GLN A 186 -13.66 9.26 -10.90
CA GLN A 186 -13.09 9.66 -12.19
C GLN A 186 -11.57 9.50 -12.19
N THR A 187 -10.89 9.95 -11.14
CA THR A 187 -9.45 9.73 -10.98
C THR A 187 -9.11 8.24 -10.94
N GLN A 188 -9.85 7.45 -10.15
CA GLN A 188 -9.65 6.01 -10.06
C GLN A 188 -9.85 5.33 -11.43
N ASN A 189 -10.92 5.66 -12.15
CA ASN A 189 -11.20 5.12 -13.48
C ASN A 189 -10.12 5.49 -14.50
N GLY A 190 -9.50 6.67 -14.37
CA GLY A 190 -8.34 7.05 -15.17
C GLY A 190 -7.19 6.06 -15.00
N TYR A 191 -6.83 5.73 -13.76
CA TYR A 191 -5.78 4.75 -13.47
C TYR A 191 -6.17 3.31 -13.81
N ILE A 192 -7.44 2.91 -13.65
CA ILE A 192 -7.95 1.60 -14.10
C ILE A 192 -7.81 1.48 -15.62
N THR A 193 -8.18 2.53 -16.36
CA THR A 193 -8.05 2.57 -17.82
C THR A 193 -6.59 2.47 -18.23
N LEU A 194 -5.70 3.20 -17.57
CA LEU A 194 -4.26 3.14 -17.82
C LEU A 194 -3.70 1.73 -17.55
N LEU A 195 -4.05 1.12 -16.43
CA LEU A 195 -3.68 -0.26 -16.11
C LEU A 195 -4.21 -1.25 -17.16
N TRP A 196 -5.47 -1.12 -17.55
CA TRP A 196 -6.10 -1.99 -18.54
C TRP A 196 -5.40 -1.91 -19.90
N ARG A 197 -5.08 -0.70 -20.36
CA ARG A 197 -4.33 -0.47 -21.60
C ARG A 197 -2.94 -1.09 -21.49
N TYR A 198 -2.22 -0.83 -20.40
CA TYR A 198 -0.90 -1.41 -20.15
C TYR A 198 -0.93 -2.94 -20.17
N LEU A 199 -1.86 -3.56 -19.45
CA LEU A 199 -2.02 -5.02 -19.43
C LEU A 199 -2.33 -5.56 -20.82
N THR A 200 -3.22 -4.91 -21.57
CA THR A 200 -3.65 -5.40 -22.89
C THR A 200 -2.54 -5.29 -23.92
N TYR A 201 -1.75 -4.22 -23.86
CA TYR A 201 -0.55 -4.09 -24.67
C TYR A 201 0.50 -5.14 -24.33
N ARG A 202 0.74 -5.41 -23.04
CA ARG A 202 1.84 -6.28 -22.58
C ARG A 202 1.50 -7.77 -22.63
N TYR A 203 0.26 -8.14 -22.35
CA TYR A 203 -0.16 -9.53 -22.12
C TYR A 203 -1.33 -10.00 -23.02
N GLY A 204 -1.86 -9.11 -23.86
CA GLY A 204 -3.05 -9.39 -24.68
C GLY A 204 -4.34 -9.47 -23.85
N SER A 205 -5.50 -9.46 -24.52
CA SER A 205 -6.81 -9.38 -23.85
C SER A 205 -7.05 -10.49 -22.81
N ALA A 206 -6.80 -11.75 -23.18
CA ALA A 206 -7.00 -12.89 -22.28
C ALA A 206 -6.06 -12.85 -21.05
N GLY A 207 -4.80 -12.44 -21.27
CA GLY A 207 -3.82 -12.24 -20.21
C GLY A 207 -4.25 -11.13 -19.25
N SER A 208 -4.69 -9.98 -19.79
CA SER A 208 -5.21 -8.85 -19.01
C SER A 208 -6.35 -9.25 -18.10
N ILE A 209 -7.36 -9.95 -18.63
CA ILE A 209 -8.52 -10.40 -17.84
C ILE A 209 -8.06 -11.26 -16.68
N ARG A 210 -7.19 -12.24 -16.95
CA ARG A 210 -6.67 -13.15 -15.92
C ARG A 210 -5.91 -12.39 -14.84
N ILE A 211 -4.97 -11.53 -15.23
CA ILE A 211 -4.17 -10.73 -14.27
C ILE A 211 -5.06 -9.82 -13.45
N TYR A 212 -5.99 -9.09 -14.09
CA TYR A 212 -6.89 -8.17 -13.41
C TYR A 212 -7.80 -8.87 -12.40
N LEU A 213 -8.41 -10.01 -12.77
CA LEU A 213 -9.22 -10.82 -11.87
C LEU A 213 -8.39 -11.35 -10.69
N SER A 214 -7.16 -11.78 -10.96
CA SER A 214 -6.19 -12.20 -9.95
C SER A 214 -5.86 -11.08 -8.96
N LEU A 215 -5.58 -9.87 -9.44
CA LEU A 215 -5.32 -8.69 -8.59
C LEU A 215 -6.51 -8.38 -7.69
N VAL A 216 -7.72 -8.34 -8.25
CA VAL A 216 -8.96 -8.09 -7.50
C VAL A 216 -9.18 -9.20 -6.46
N HIS A 217 -9.00 -10.47 -6.82
CA HIS A 217 -9.16 -11.58 -5.90
C HIS A 217 -8.22 -11.49 -4.70
N VAL A 218 -6.92 -11.25 -4.96
CA VAL A 218 -5.92 -11.09 -3.89
C VAL A 218 -6.26 -9.88 -3.02
N TYR A 219 -6.64 -8.75 -3.61
CA TYR A 219 -7.06 -7.58 -2.86
C TYR A 219 -8.25 -7.85 -1.95
N MET A 220 -9.29 -8.51 -2.45
CA MET A 220 -10.47 -8.86 -1.63
C MET A 220 -10.09 -9.75 -0.45
N LYS A 221 -9.16 -10.68 -0.62
CA LYS A 221 -8.61 -11.50 0.48
C LYS A 221 -7.76 -10.69 1.45
N MET A 222 -6.94 -9.78 0.93
CA MET A 222 -6.10 -8.91 1.74
C MET A 222 -6.95 -7.94 2.59
N GLN A 223 -8.08 -7.46 2.06
CA GLN A 223 -9.04 -6.65 2.81
C GLN A 223 -9.63 -7.41 4.01
N GLN A 224 -10.00 -8.69 3.83
CA GLN A 224 -10.50 -9.54 4.91
C GLN A 224 -9.46 -9.71 6.03
N VAL A 225 -8.20 -9.98 5.66
CA VAL A 225 -7.10 -10.10 6.63
C VAL A 225 -6.80 -8.77 7.29
N GLY A 226 -6.72 -7.68 6.52
CA GLY A 226 -6.46 -6.34 7.01
C GLY A 226 -7.52 -5.86 8.02
N TYR A 227 -8.79 -6.20 7.81
CA TYR A 227 -9.85 -5.96 8.79
C TYR A 227 -9.62 -6.76 10.09
N GLY A 228 -9.24 -8.04 9.97
CA GLY A 228 -8.85 -8.87 11.13
C GLY A 228 -7.70 -8.24 11.93
N VAL A 229 -6.62 -7.84 11.26
CA VAL A 229 -5.49 -7.13 11.87
C VAL A 229 -5.95 -5.85 12.57
N TYR A 230 -6.79 -5.04 11.92
CA TYR A 230 -7.33 -3.82 12.50
C TYR A 230 -8.09 -4.07 13.80
N THR A 231 -9.00 -5.05 13.80
CA THR A 231 -9.79 -5.40 14.99
C THR A 231 -8.90 -5.91 16.12
N GLN A 232 -7.90 -6.74 15.82
CA GLN A 232 -6.95 -7.27 16.79
C GLN A 232 -6.13 -6.14 17.44
N LEU A 233 -5.56 -5.24 16.63
CA LEU A 233 -4.80 -4.09 17.11
C LEU A 233 -5.63 -3.18 18.03
N ARG A 234 -6.92 -3.01 17.75
CA ARG A 234 -7.82 -2.23 18.60
C ARG A 234 -8.02 -2.85 19.98
N THR A 235 -7.99 -4.19 20.06
CA THR A 235 -8.17 -4.91 21.33
C THR A 235 -6.89 -5.03 22.16
N GLN A 236 -5.71 -5.00 21.51
CA GLN A 236 -4.42 -5.03 22.20
C GLN A 236 -4.05 -3.65 22.73
N LYS A 237 -4.28 -3.43 24.03
CA LYS A 237 -4.01 -2.17 24.74
C LYS A 237 -2.55 -1.68 24.56
N ASP A 238 -1.60 -2.60 24.42
CA ASP A 238 -0.17 -2.27 24.30
C ASP A 238 0.23 -1.65 22.95
N LEU A 239 -0.62 -1.75 21.93
CA LEU A 239 -0.38 -1.19 20.59
C LEU A 239 -1.12 0.13 20.34
N VAL A 240 -1.87 0.63 21.34
CA VAL A 240 -2.54 1.94 21.28
C VAL A 240 -1.56 3.09 21.00
N PRO A 241 -0.39 3.19 21.66
CA PRO A 241 0.55 4.28 21.38
C PRO A 241 1.09 4.26 19.94
N THR A 242 1.32 3.07 19.40
CA THR A 242 1.71 2.86 18.00
C THR A 242 0.60 3.34 17.06
N HIS A 243 -0.65 3.00 17.36
CA HIS A 243 -1.80 3.38 16.56
C HIS A 243 -2.04 4.91 16.57
N GLU A 244 -1.92 5.53 17.74
CA GLU A 244 -2.01 6.98 17.92
C GLU A 244 -0.90 7.72 17.17
N THR A 245 0.33 7.22 17.25
CA THR A 245 1.47 7.78 16.52
C THR A 245 1.23 7.71 15.01
N LEU A 246 0.70 6.58 14.52
CA LEU A 246 0.38 6.41 13.10
C LEU A 246 -0.72 7.38 12.65
N ASN A 247 -1.75 7.55 13.47
CA ASN A 247 -2.82 8.53 13.23
C ASN A 247 -2.26 9.96 13.18
N LYS A 248 -1.43 10.33 14.15
CA LYS A 248 -0.80 11.66 14.22
C LYS A 248 0.08 11.93 13.00
N LEU A 249 0.96 11.01 12.62
CA LEU A 249 1.86 11.16 11.48
C LEU A 249 1.12 11.29 10.15
N VAL A 250 0.08 10.46 9.92
CA VAL A 250 -0.77 10.57 8.73
C VAL A 250 -1.47 11.94 8.67
N THR A 251 -1.75 12.58 9.82
CA THR A 251 -2.42 13.89 9.89
C THR A 251 -1.50 15.11 9.90
N LEU A 252 -0.34 15.03 10.55
CA LEU A 252 0.60 16.14 10.76
C LEU A 252 1.33 16.50 9.47
N ASP A 253 1.67 15.50 8.67
CA ASP A 253 2.37 15.63 7.39
C ASP A 253 1.50 16.32 6.29
N ILE A 254 0.28 16.75 6.65
CA ILE A 254 -0.66 17.52 5.81
C ILE A 254 -0.73 19.00 6.22
N ASN A 255 -0.11 19.37 7.35
CA ASN A 255 -0.11 20.73 7.87
C ASN A 255 1.14 21.52 7.47
N ASP A 256 2.25 20.84 7.16
CA ASP A 256 3.56 21.47 6.89
C ASP A 256 3.81 21.83 5.42
N THR A 257 2.80 21.78 4.55
CA THR A 257 2.90 22.15 3.11
C THR A 257 1.89 23.25 2.72
N GLN A 258 1.81 24.32 3.51
CA GLN A 258 1.23 25.59 3.08
C GLN A 258 2.28 26.44 2.38
#